data_AF-A0A934EKL8-F1
#
_entry.id   AF-A0A934EKL8-F1
#
_cell.length_a   1.000
_cell.length_b   1.000
_cell.length_c   1.000
_cell.angle_alpha   90.00
_cell.angle_beta   90.00
_cell.angle_gamma   90.00
#
_symmetry.space_group_name_H-M   'P 1'
#
loop_
_entity.id
_entity.type
_entity.pdbx_description
1 polymer ?
#
loop_
_entity_poly.entity_id
_entity_poly.type
_entity_poly.pdbx_seq_one_letter_code
_entity_poly.pdbx_strand_id
1 'polypeptide(L)'
;MLKAMRHHAKYLYFLFFIVILSFIFWGVGTVDQSSNAQIVAEVGKHKISAQDYGRVYDNYYKFYRDVYKDKFDEAMQNKLNLKDKSIETLIGQTILLIAAEENGIKVSDDELKEAILNEPVFMKNGVFDNEIYQNTLRLSRLTTGVYESNKREELIIQKMSRLIQTAAIIPDIGLDNISADDQAKKMVRDAVMKDAREKVVRAYIEGMKKKLKVKINTQLL
;
A
#
# COMPACT_ATOMS: atom_id res chain seq x y z
N MET A 1 14.10 -53.44 -19.17
CA MET A 1 13.04 -52.42 -18.94
C MET A 1 13.57 -51.01 -18.64
N LEU A 2 14.75 -50.83 -18.03
CA LEU A 2 15.29 -49.49 -17.68
C LEU A 2 15.84 -48.63 -18.86
N LYS A 3 16.07 -49.21 -20.04
CA LYS A 3 16.58 -48.46 -21.22
C LYS A 3 15.50 -47.71 -22.02
N ALA A 4 14.24 -48.15 -21.95
CA ALA A 4 13.12 -47.50 -22.64
C ALA A 4 12.68 -46.19 -21.94
N MET A 5 12.92 -46.07 -20.62
CA MET A 5 12.55 -44.90 -19.83
C MET A 5 13.43 -43.67 -20.10
N ARG A 6 14.67 -43.89 -20.55
CA ARG A 6 15.65 -42.80 -20.78
C ARG A 6 15.43 -42.08 -22.10
N HIS A 7 14.72 -42.70 -23.05
CA HIS A 7 14.47 -42.09 -24.37
C HIS A 7 13.32 -41.07 -24.31
N HIS A 8 12.35 -41.25 -23.42
CA HIS A 8 11.23 -40.31 -23.23
C HIS A 8 11.52 -39.18 -22.21
N ALA A 9 12.58 -39.32 -21.41
CA ALA A 9 13.00 -38.29 -20.46
C ALA A 9 13.33 -36.95 -21.13
N LYS A 10 13.89 -36.95 -22.35
CA LYS A 10 14.21 -35.72 -23.10
C LYS A 10 12.96 -34.91 -23.49
N TYR A 11 11.86 -35.59 -23.82
CA TYR A 11 10.59 -34.93 -24.14
C TYR A 11 9.93 -34.36 -22.88
N LEU A 12 10.10 -35.01 -21.72
CA LEU A 12 9.64 -34.49 -20.44
C LEU A 12 10.39 -33.20 -20.05
N TYR A 13 11.70 -33.13 -20.25
CA TYR A 13 12.46 -31.89 -20.01
C TYR A 13 12.04 -30.74 -20.92
N PHE A 14 11.77 -31.03 -22.21
CA PHE A 14 11.29 -30.03 -23.16
C PHE A 14 9.89 -29.49 -22.79
N LEU A 15 8.99 -30.39 -22.37
CA LEU A 15 7.66 -30.01 -21.88
C LEU A 15 7.76 -29.13 -20.63
N PHE A 16 8.61 -29.52 -19.66
CA PHE A 16 8.81 -28.75 -18.43
C PHE A 16 9.40 -27.37 -18.69
N PHE A 17 10.32 -27.26 -19.65
CA PHE A 17 10.90 -25.99 -20.06
C PHE A 17 9.84 -25.03 -20.64
N ILE A 18 8.91 -25.54 -21.46
CA ILE A 18 7.80 -24.74 -22.01
C ILE A 18 6.85 -24.29 -20.89
N VAL A 19 6.53 -25.17 -19.94
CA VAL A 19 5.68 -24.84 -18.79
C VAL A 19 6.34 -23.75 -17.94
N ILE A 20 7.62 -23.87 -17.61
CA ILE A 20 8.37 -22.84 -16.88
C ILE A 20 8.41 -21.53 -17.66
N LEU A 21 8.64 -21.56 -18.98
CA LEU A 21 8.61 -20.36 -19.81
C LEU A 21 7.24 -19.70 -19.83
N SER A 22 6.15 -20.47 -19.81
CA SER A 22 4.80 -19.91 -19.73
C SER A 22 4.56 -19.17 -18.41
N PHE A 23 5.14 -19.63 -17.29
CA PHE A 23 5.03 -18.92 -16.01
C PHE A 23 5.81 -17.59 -16.01
N ILE A 24 6.85 -17.45 -16.83
CA ILE A 24 7.59 -16.19 -16.99
C ILE A 24 6.74 -15.16 -17.76
N PHE A 25 5.99 -15.59 -18.79
CA PHE A 25 5.09 -14.73 -19.55
C PHE A 25 3.71 -14.50 -18.88
N TRP A 26 3.24 -15.44 -18.05
CA TRP A 26 1.98 -15.33 -17.31
C TRP A 26 2.13 -14.47 -16.04
N GLY A 27 3.33 -14.36 -15.49
CA GLY A 27 3.57 -13.56 -14.29
C GLY A 27 3.16 -14.34 -13.03
N VAL A 28 4.17 -14.73 -12.26
CA VAL A 28 4.01 -15.08 -10.85
C VAL A 28 3.43 -13.87 -10.12
N GLY A 29 2.16 -13.93 -9.72
CA GLY A 29 1.62 -13.00 -8.72
C GLY A 29 0.14 -12.64 -8.73
N THR A 30 -0.66 -13.00 -9.74
CA THR A 30 -2.11 -12.78 -9.66
C THR A 30 -2.80 -14.09 -9.37
N VAL A 31 -2.99 -14.38 -8.08
CA VAL A 31 -4.11 -15.23 -7.67
C VAL A 31 -5.34 -14.60 -8.29
N ASP A 32 -5.91 -15.28 -9.28
CA ASP A 32 -7.08 -14.85 -10.01
C ASP A 32 -8.32 -15.04 -9.12
N GLN A 33 -8.33 -14.34 -7.99
CA GLN A 33 -9.50 -14.15 -7.13
C GLN A 33 -10.40 -13.04 -7.71
N SER A 34 -10.27 -12.75 -9.01
CA SER A 34 -10.93 -11.67 -9.71
C SER A 34 -12.22 -12.10 -10.42
N SER A 35 -12.49 -13.39 -10.58
CA SER A 35 -13.65 -13.84 -11.38
C SER A 35 -15.02 -13.56 -10.73
N ASN A 36 -15.07 -13.28 -9.42
CA ASN A 36 -16.29 -12.91 -8.68
C ASN A 36 -16.12 -11.68 -7.77
N ALA A 37 -14.96 -11.01 -7.79
CA ALA A 37 -14.74 -9.84 -6.95
C ALA A 37 -15.47 -8.63 -7.56
N GLN A 38 -16.44 -8.08 -6.83
CA GLN A 38 -17.09 -6.82 -7.21
C GLN A 38 -16.06 -5.69 -7.25
N ILE A 39 -16.07 -4.89 -8.32
CA ILE A 39 -15.11 -3.81 -8.54
C ILE A 39 -15.74 -2.47 -8.19
N VAL A 40 -15.20 -1.79 -7.19
CA VAL A 40 -15.71 -0.48 -6.71
C VAL A 40 -15.08 0.69 -7.44
N ALA A 41 -13.88 0.54 -7.98
CA ALA A 41 -13.23 1.57 -8.78
C ALA A 41 -12.15 0.99 -9.71
N GLU A 42 -11.84 1.72 -10.77
CA GLU A 42 -10.78 1.43 -11.73
C GLU A 42 -9.88 2.66 -11.91
N VAL A 43 -8.56 2.44 -11.88
CA VAL A 43 -7.53 3.44 -12.12
C VAL A 43 -6.69 2.95 -13.31
N GLY A 44 -7.02 3.40 -14.52
CA GLY A 44 -6.41 2.86 -15.74
C GLY A 44 -6.70 1.36 -15.90
N LYS A 45 -5.64 0.53 -15.86
CA LYS A 45 -5.73 -0.95 -15.92
C LYS A 45 -5.94 -1.61 -14.56
N HIS A 46 -5.77 -0.87 -13.46
CA HIS A 46 -5.80 -1.40 -12.10
C HIS A 46 -7.22 -1.33 -11.54
N LYS A 47 -7.66 -2.43 -10.91
CA LYS A 47 -9.00 -2.56 -10.35
C LYS A 47 -8.93 -2.57 -8.83
N ILE A 48 -9.85 -1.86 -8.20
CA ILE A 48 -10.01 -1.82 -6.74
C ILE A 48 -11.23 -2.67 -6.40
N SER A 49 -11.02 -3.69 -5.57
CA SER A 49 -12.09 -4.62 -5.18
C SER A 49 -12.95 -4.06 -4.04
N ALA A 50 -14.20 -4.53 -3.95
CA ALA A 50 -15.09 -4.25 -2.83
C ALA A 50 -14.53 -4.76 -1.49
N GLN A 51 -13.72 -5.83 -1.53
CA GLN A 51 -13.05 -6.37 -0.35
C GLN A 51 -11.99 -5.42 0.19
N ASP A 52 -11.17 -4.84 -0.69
CA ASP A 52 -10.15 -3.87 -0.29
C ASP A 52 -10.78 -2.58 0.26
N TYR A 53 -11.86 -2.12 -0.39
CA TYR A 53 -12.67 -1.00 0.11
C TYR A 53 -13.25 -1.26 1.49
N GLY A 54 -13.92 -2.41 1.67
CA GLY A 54 -14.48 -2.80 2.97
C GLY A 54 -13.41 -2.84 4.07
N ARG A 55 -12.23 -3.38 3.77
CA ARG A 55 -11.10 -3.42 4.73
C ARG A 55 -10.65 -2.02 5.15
N VAL A 56 -10.48 -1.10 4.20
CA VAL A 56 -10.06 0.29 4.51
C VAL A 56 -11.15 1.03 5.28
N TYR A 57 -12.41 0.86 4.87
CA TYR A 57 -13.56 1.45 5.55
C TYR A 57 -13.66 0.96 7.00
N ASP A 58 -13.60 -0.35 7.22
CA ASP A 58 -13.67 -0.95 8.55
C ASP A 58 -12.54 -0.46 9.46
N ASN A 59 -11.33 -0.28 8.91
CA ASN A 59 -10.19 0.25 9.65
C ASN A 59 -10.42 1.69 10.09
N TYR A 60 -10.91 2.56 9.19
CA TYR A 60 -11.28 3.93 9.56
C TYR A 60 -12.43 3.96 10.57
N TYR A 61 -13.47 3.16 10.36
CA TYR A 61 -14.60 3.06 11.26
C TYR A 61 -14.16 2.67 12.67
N LYS A 62 -13.37 1.60 12.80
CA LYS A 62 -12.82 1.15 14.10
C LYS A 62 -11.97 2.23 14.75
N PHE A 63 -11.04 2.83 13.99
CA PHE A 63 -10.20 3.91 14.50
C PHE A 63 -11.02 5.07 15.08
N TYR A 64 -11.97 5.61 14.31
CA TYR A 64 -12.77 6.74 14.77
C TYR A 64 -13.72 6.38 15.89
N ARG A 65 -14.31 5.19 15.87
CA ARG A 65 -15.11 4.67 17.00
C ARG A 65 -14.27 4.59 18.27
N ASP A 66 -13.03 4.13 18.19
CA ASP A 66 -12.16 3.98 19.37
C ASP A 66 -11.66 5.33 19.89
N VAL A 67 -11.44 6.32 19.00
CA VAL A 67 -11.09 7.70 19.36
C VAL A 67 -12.26 8.45 20.00
N TYR A 68 -13.45 8.38 19.41
CA TYR A 68 -14.61 9.17 19.83
C TYR A 68 -15.52 8.45 20.84
N LYS A 69 -15.39 7.13 20.98
CA LYS A 69 -16.16 6.27 21.89
C LYS A 69 -17.66 6.60 21.80
N ASP A 70 -18.26 7.02 22.91
CA ASP A 70 -19.70 7.34 23.03
C ASP A 70 -20.15 8.52 22.16
N LYS A 71 -19.22 9.33 21.63
CA LYS A 71 -19.51 10.46 20.73
C LYS A 71 -19.55 10.07 19.25
N PHE A 72 -19.36 8.80 18.93
CA PHE A 72 -19.38 8.31 17.56
C PHE A 72 -20.81 7.99 17.10
N ASP A 73 -21.61 9.04 16.89
CA ASP A 73 -22.99 8.95 16.41
C ASP A 73 -23.09 9.01 14.87
N GLU A 74 -24.29 8.78 14.33
CA GLU A 74 -24.54 8.82 12.88
C GLU A 74 -24.24 10.19 12.26
N ALA A 75 -24.49 11.28 13.01
CA ALA A 75 -24.17 12.63 12.57
C ALA A 75 -22.65 12.84 12.40
N MET A 76 -21.84 12.28 13.30
CA MET A 76 -20.38 12.26 13.20
C MET A 76 -19.92 11.40 12.03
N GLN A 77 -20.50 10.21 11.85
CA GLN A 77 -20.17 9.33 10.72
C GLN A 77 -20.37 10.03 9.37
N ASN A 78 -21.50 10.71 9.20
CA ASN A 78 -21.81 11.47 7.99
C ASN A 78 -20.83 12.65 7.79
N LYS A 79 -20.45 13.35 8.88
CA LYS A 79 -19.45 14.44 8.81
C LYS A 79 -18.05 13.96 8.44
N LEU A 80 -17.65 12.79 8.91
CA LEU A 80 -16.33 12.23 8.63
C LEU A 80 -16.19 11.71 7.20
N ASN A 81 -17.31 11.50 6.51
CA ASN A 81 -17.38 11.04 5.13
C ASN A 81 -16.47 9.82 4.86
N LEU A 82 -16.57 8.81 5.73
CA LEU A 82 -15.64 7.68 5.77
C LEU A 82 -15.65 6.86 4.48
N LYS A 83 -16.79 6.78 3.79
CA LYS A 83 -16.93 6.11 2.50
C LYS A 83 -16.01 6.74 1.45
N ASP A 84 -16.17 8.03 1.21
CA ASP A 84 -15.35 8.76 0.23
C ASP A 84 -13.88 8.76 0.64
N LYS A 85 -13.59 8.93 1.94
CA LYS A 85 -12.22 8.87 2.45
C LYS A 85 -11.56 7.51 2.19
N SER A 86 -12.31 6.42 2.28
CA SER A 86 -11.81 5.06 2.05
C SER A 86 -11.48 4.83 0.58
N ILE A 87 -12.39 5.18 -0.33
CA ILE A 87 -12.15 4.99 -1.76
C ILE A 87 -11.04 5.92 -2.28
N GLU A 88 -10.99 7.17 -1.83
CA GLU A 88 -9.91 8.11 -2.19
C GLU A 88 -8.55 7.64 -1.68
N THR A 89 -8.50 7.02 -0.49
CA THR A 89 -7.27 6.40 0.02
C THR A 89 -6.78 5.30 -0.94
N LEU A 90 -7.68 4.40 -1.35
CA LEU A 90 -7.32 3.30 -2.26
C LEU A 90 -6.94 3.78 -3.66
N ILE A 91 -7.63 4.78 -4.19
CA ILE A 91 -7.27 5.43 -5.46
C ILE A 91 -5.88 6.04 -5.35
N GLY A 92 -5.60 6.81 -4.29
CA GLY A 92 -4.29 7.41 -4.06
C GLY A 92 -3.17 6.38 -3.95
N GLN A 93 -3.38 5.32 -3.18
CA GLN A 93 -2.43 4.20 -3.09
C GLN A 93 -2.18 3.53 -4.44
N THR A 94 -3.24 3.26 -5.21
CA THR A 94 -3.15 2.68 -6.55
C THR A 94 -2.36 3.58 -7.49
N ILE A 95 -2.60 4.89 -7.46
CA ILE A 95 -1.86 5.87 -8.26
C ILE A 95 -0.36 5.87 -7.91
N LEU A 96 -0.02 5.79 -6.62
CA LEU A 96 1.37 5.74 -6.19
C LEU A 96 2.05 4.42 -6.59
N LEU A 97 1.34 3.30 -6.56
CA LEU A 97 1.83 2.02 -7.07
C LEU A 97 2.08 2.05 -8.58
N ILE A 98 1.16 2.64 -9.35
CA ILE A 98 1.33 2.85 -10.81
C ILE A 98 2.55 3.72 -11.07
N ALA A 99 2.68 4.84 -10.36
CA ALA A 99 3.82 5.73 -10.50
C ALA A 99 5.15 5.02 -10.16
N ALA A 100 5.16 4.18 -9.13
CA ALA A 100 6.32 3.37 -8.79
C ALA A 100 6.66 2.36 -9.90
N GLU A 101 5.67 1.66 -10.46
CA GLU A 101 5.85 0.74 -11.61
C GLU A 101 6.46 1.47 -12.81
N GLU A 102 5.91 2.64 -13.17
CA GLU A 102 6.38 3.48 -14.29
C GLU A 102 7.83 3.98 -14.09
N ASN A 103 8.25 4.22 -12.85
CA ASN A 103 9.59 4.71 -12.51
C ASN A 103 10.56 3.58 -12.09
N GLY A 104 10.16 2.32 -12.23
CA GLY A 104 11.00 1.16 -11.88
C GLY A 104 11.32 1.05 -10.38
N ILE A 105 10.53 1.69 -9.52
CA ILE A 105 10.69 1.65 -8.07
C ILE A 105 10.21 0.30 -7.56
N LYS A 106 11.11 -0.43 -6.91
CA LYS A 106 10.84 -1.74 -6.33
C LYS A 106 11.36 -1.82 -4.90
N VAL A 107 10.89 -2.85 -4.19
CA VAL A 107 11.37 -3.23 -2.87
C VAL A 107 12.02 -4.60 -3.03
N SER A 108 13.28 -4.71 -2.62
CA SER A 108 14.02 -5.98 -2.60
C SER A 108 13.56 -6.86 -1.45
N ASP A 109 13.91 -8.15 -1.51
CA ASP A 109 13.56 -9.10 -0.45
C ASP A 109 14.28 -8.79 0.87
N ASP A 110 15.51 -8.27 0.79
CA ASP A 110 16.26 -7.83 1.96
C ASP A 110 15.61 -6.63 2.63
N GLU A 111 15.16 -5.63 1.86
CA GLU A 111 14.43 -4.48 2.40
C GLU A 111 13.09 -4.88 3.03
N LEU A 112 12.37 -5.82 2.39
CA LEU A 112 11.13 -6.35 2.96
C LEU A 112 11.40 -7.06 4.28
N LYS A 113 12.41 -7.93 4.31
CA LYS A 113 12.81 -8.67 5.51
C LYS A 113 13.22 -7.72 6.62
N GLU A 114 14.05 -6.72 6.34
CA GLU A 114 14.47 -5.72 7.31
C GLU A 114 13.27 -4.95 7.88
N ALA A 115 12.33 -4.54 7.02
CA ALA A 115 11.11 -3.86 7.46
C ALA A 115 10.26 -4.73 8.40
N ILE A 116 10.12 -6.03 8.12
CA ILE A 116 9.36 -6.97 8.96
C ILE A 116 10.07 -7.24 10.28
N LEU A 117 11.39 -7.42 10.26
CA LEU A 117 12.19 -7.65 11.47
C LEU A 117 12.17 -6.44 12.41
N ASN A 118 12.04 -5.24 11.86
CA ASN A 118 11.97 -3.98 12.60
C ASN A 118 10.54 -3.58 12.99
N GLU A 119 9.54 -4.41 12.72
CA GLU A 119 8.15 -4.09 13.04
C GLU A 119 7.86 -4.34 14.54
N PRO A 120 7.48 -3.30 15.32
CA PRO A 120 7.36 -3.42 16.78
C PRO A 120 6.34 -4.47 17.24
N VAL A 121 5.28 -4.72 16.45
CA VAL A 121 4.24 -5.70 16.80
C VAL A 121 4.76 -7.14 16.80
N PHE A 122 5.89 -7.41 16.15
CA PHE A 122 6.51 -8.74 16.11
C PHE A 122 7.70 -8.88 17.05
N MET A 123 7.92 -7.89 17.92
CA MET A 123 9.06 -7.91 18.83
C MET A 123 8.67 -8.41 20.22
N LYS A 124 9.61 -9.13 20.83
CA LYS A 124 9.63 -9.48 22.26
C LYS A 124 10.92 -8.93 22.85
N ASN A 125 10.81 -8.07 23.86
CA ASN A 125 11.96 -7.41 24.48
C ASN A 125 12.86 -6.66 23.46
N GLY A 126 12.25 -6.05 22.44
CA GLY A 126 12.96 -5.28 21.40
C GLY A 126 13.65 -6.12 20.32
N VAL A 127 13.48 -7.44 20.31
CA VAL A 127 14.02 -8.34 19.29
C VAL A 127 12.87 -9.06 18.60
N PHE A 128 12.98 -9.24 17.28
CA PHE A 128 11.99 -9.99 16.51
C PHE A 128 11.76 -11.40 17.07
N ASP A 129 10.49 -11.78 17.20
CA ASP A 129 10.05 -13.08 17.68
C ASP A 129 9.15 -13.73 16.62
N ASN A 130 9.63 -14.82 16.03
CA ASN A 130 8.90 -15.53 14.97
C ASN A 130 7.59 -16.16 15.48
N GLU A 131 7.50 -16.55 16.75
CA GLU A 131 6.27 -17.10 17.30
C GLU A 131 5.19 -16.01 17.39
N ILE A 132 5.56 -14.81 17.84
CA ILE A 132 4.66 -13.65 17.84
C ILE A 132 4.22 -13.31 16.42
N TYR A 133 5.14 -13.31 15.46
CA TYR A 133 4.84 -13.07 14.05
C TYR A 133 3.78 -14.05 13.51
N GLN A 134 4.03 -15.36 13.61
CA GLN A 134 3.12 -16.38 13.10
C GLN A 134 1.76 -16.37 13.83
N ASN A 135 1.78 -16.18 15.15
CA ASN A 135 0.55 -16.09 15.95
C ASN A 135 -0.29 -14.87 15.57
N THR A 136 0.35 -13.72 15.36
CA THR A 136 -0.33 -12.49 14.94
C THR A 136 -0.98 -12.66 13.58
N LEU A 137 -0.26 -13.21 12.60
CA LEU A 137 -0.81 -13.46 11.27
C LEU A 137 -2.01 -14.44 11.32
N ARG A 138 -1.89 -15.50 12.12
CA ARG A 138 -2.97 -16.47 12.31
C ARG A 138 -4.22 -15.83 12.92
N LEU A 139 -4.06 -14.98 13.93
CA LEU A 139 -5.18 -14.24 14.55
C LEU A 139 -5.86 -13.30 13.55
N SER A 140 -5.09 -12.70 12.64
CA SER A 140 -5.60 -11.88 11.55
C SER A 140 -6.08 -12.66 10.32
N ARG A 141 -6.02 -14.01 10.35
CA ARG A 141 -6.34 -14.89 9.21
C ARG A 141 -5.54 -14.58 7.95
N LEU A 142 -4.31 -14.11 8.11
CA LEU A 142 -3.38 -13.80 7.02
C LEU A 142 -2.35 -14.93 6.87
N THR A 143 -1.97 -15.21 5.63
CA THR A 143 -0.80 -16.04 5.36
C THR A 143 0.44 -15.15 5.29
N THR A 144 1.62 -15.73 5.51
CA THR A 144 2.92 -15.05 5.36
C THR A 144 3.04 -14.37 4.01
N GLY A 145 2.74 -15.08 2.91
CA GLY A 145 2.88 -14.52 1.56
C GLY A 145 1.94 -13.34 1.29
N VAL A 146 0.70 -13.38 1.79
CA VAL A 146 -0.24 -12.25 1.66
C VAL A 146 0.25 -11.07 2.49
N TYR A 147 0.71 -11.31 3.72
CA TYR A 147 1.25 -10.25 4.57
C TYR A 147 2.49 -9.59 3.94
N GLU A 148 3.44 -10.39 3.47
CA GLU A 148 4.66 -9.93 2.81
C GLU A 148 4.36 -9.14 1.53
N SER A 149 3.39 -9.59 0.72
CA SER A 149 2.94 -8.85 -0.47
C SER A 149 2.37 -7.49 -0.10
N ASN A 150 1.46 -7.45 0.89
CA ASN A 150 0.86 -6.20 1.35
C ASN A 150 1.92 -5.25 1.93
N LYS A 151 2.87 -5.79 2.71
CA LYS A 151 3.97 -5.01 3.28
C LYS A 151 4.88 -4.46 2.18
N ARG A 152 5.11 -5.23 1.11
CA ARG A 152 5.88 -4.77 -0.05
C ARG A 152 5.20 -3.60 -0.74
N GLU A 153 3.89 -3.67 -0.99
CA GLU A 153 3.11 -2.56 -1.55
C GLU A 153 3.17 -1.32 -0.65
N GLU A 154 3.01 -1.49 0.66
CA GLU A 154 3.15 -0.41 1.64
C GLU A 154 4.51 0.28 1.52
N LEU A 155 5.60 -0.50 1.46
CA LEU A 155 6.96 0.02 1.32
C LEU A 155 7.19 0.73 -0.02
N ILE A 156 6.61 0.22 -1.11
CA ILE A 156 6.66 0.89 -2.43
C ILE A 156 5.96 2.25 -2.36
N ILE A 157 4.76 2.30 -1.78
CA ILE A 157 3.98 3.53 -1.60
C ILE A 157 4.77 4.53 -0.74
N GLN A 158 5.40 4.08 0.35
CA GLN A 158 6.22 4.92 1.22
C GLN A 158 7.45 5.48 0.47
N LYS A 159 8.16 4.64 -0.28
CA LYS A 159 9.30 5.06 -1.11
C LYS A 159 8.88 6.10 -2.14
N MET A 160 7.82 5.82 -2.91
CA MET A 160 7.31 6.74 -3.93
C MET A 160 6.88 8.06 -3.32
N SER A 161 6.14 8.02 -2.20
CA SER A 161 5.75 9.21 -1.45
C SER A 161 6.95 10.03 -1.02
N ARG A 162 8.00 9.40 -0.48
CA ARG A 162 9.23 10.09 -0.05
C ARG A 162 9.96 10.76 -1.22
N LEU A 163 10.01 10.11 -2.38
CA LEU A 163 10.60 10.69 -3.59
C LEU A 163 9.84 11.97 -4.01
N ILE A 164 8.51 11.91 -4.04
CA ILE A 164 7.66 13.07 -4.37
C ILE A 164 7.85 14.19 -3.34
N GLN A 165 7.92 13.85 -2.04
CA GLN A 165 8.14 14.81 -0.96
C GLN A 165 9.51 15.49 -1.04
N THR A 166 10.53 14.81 -1.58
CA THR A 166 11.87 15.39 -1.76
C THR A 166 11.87 16.47 -2.84
N ALA A 167 10.92 16.41 -3.78
CA ALA A 167 10.70 17.47 -4.77
C ALA A 167 9.93 18.69 -4.22
N ALA A 168 9.48 18.67 -2.96
CA ALA A 168 8.76 19.78 -2.36
C ALA A 168 9.69 20.98 -2.12
N ILE A 169 9.33 22.13 -2.70
CA ILE A 169 10.04 23.40 -2.51
C ILE A 169 9.70 23.94 -1.12
N ILE A 170 10.73 24.39 -0.39
CA ILE A 170 10.59 25.05 0.92
C ILE A 170 9.93 26.42 0.68
N PRO A 171 8.72 26.69 1.19
CA PRO A 171 8.19 28.05 1.20
C PRO A 171 9.13 28.90 2.06
N ASP A 172 9.57 30.06 1.58
CA ASP A 172 10.26 31.01 2.45
C ASP A 172 9.24 31.52 3.48
N ILE A 173 9.45 31.12 4.74
CA ILE A 173 8.49 31.36 5.82
C ILE A 173 8.80 32.67 6.57
N GLY A 174 9.81 33.45 6.17
CA GLY A 174 10.07 34.80 6.72
C GLY A 174 10.08 34.88 8.26
N LEU A 175 10.62 33.86 8.95
CA LEU A 175 10.55 33.75 10.42
C LEU A 175 11.53 34.69 11.15
N ASP A 176 12.34 35.43 10.39
CA ASP A 176 13.44 36.25 10.93
C ASP A 176 12.93 37.38 11.83
N ASN A 177 11.74 37.90 11.52
CA ASN A 177 11.08 38.96 12.28
C ASN A 177 10.20 38.45 13.43
N ILE A 178 10.08 37.13 13.59
CA ILE A 178 9.29 36.53 14.67
C ILE A 178 10.17 36.46 15.93
N SER A 179 9.75 37.17 16.97
CA SER A 179 10.35 37.09 18.31
C SER A 179 9.90 35.79 18.98
N ALA A 180 10.53 34.69 18.57
CA ALA A 180 10.36 33.36 19.11
C ALA A 180 11.74 32.71 19.30
N ASP A 181 11.86 31.83 20.29
CA ASP A 181 13.09 31.06 20.48
C ASP A 181 13.38 30.13 19.30
N ASP A 182 14.63 29.65 19.21
CA ASP A 182 15.07 28.80 18.10
C ASP A 182 14.33 27.47 18.02
N GLN A 183 13.83 26.95 19.14
CA GLN A 183 13.07 25.71 19.18
C GLN A 183 11.68 25.92 18.55
N ALA A 184 11.00 27.01 18.88
CA ALA A 184 9.72 27.40 18.32
C ALA A 184 9.84 27.68 16.81
N LYS A 185 10.89 28.41 16.39
CA LYS A 185 11.17 28.63 14.95
C LYS A 185 11.38 27.31 14.21
N LYS A 186 12.12 26.37 14.80
CA LYS A 186 12.31 25.02 14.24
C LYS A 186 10.99 24.24 14.15
N MET A 187 10.17 24.25 15.19
CA MET A 187 8.87 23.56 15.19
C MET A 187 7.94 24.11 14.11
N VAL A 188 7.88 25.44 13.94
CA VAL A 188 7.09 26.08 12.88
C VAL A 188 7.62 25.66 11.50
N ARG A 189 8.94 25.73 11.30
CA ARG A 189 9.57 25.28 10.05
C ARG A 189 9.26 23.82 9.75
N ASP A 190 9.41 22.93 10.73
CA ASP A 190 9.15 21.49 10.58
C ASP A 190 7.67 21.21 10.27
N ALA A 191 6.73 21.92 10.92
CA ALA A 191 5.31 21.80 10.66
C ALA A 191 4.93 22.28 9.25
N VAL A 192 5.46 23.44 8.82
CA VAL A 192 5.27 23.96 7.46
C VAL A 192 5.86 23.01 6.42
N MET A 193 7.05 22.46 6.69
CA MET A 193 7.68 21.48 5.81
C MET A 193 6.86 20.20 5.69
N LYS A 194 6.29 19.72 6.79
CA LYS A 194 5.41 18.55 6.79
C LYS A 194 4.15 18.80 5.96
N ASP A 195 3.48 19.93 6.18
CA ASP A 195 2.29 20.31 5.41
C ASP A 195 2.59 20.49 3.91
N ALA A 196 3.70 21.15 3.57
CA ALA A 196 4.14 21.30 2.18
C ALA A 196 4.37 19.94 1.52
N ARG A 197 5.09 19.03 2.18
CA ARG A 197 5.34 17.66 1.70
C ARG A 197 4.04 16.89 1.46
N GLU A 198 3.09 16.96 2.39
CA GLU A 198 1.78 16.32 2.23
C GLU A 198 0.99 16.90 1.04
N LYS A 199 1.01 18.22 0.88
CA LYS A 199 0.34 18.91 -0.24
C LYS A 199 0.95 18.54 -1.60
N VAL A 200 2.27 18.40 -1.70
CA VAL A 200 2.93 18.00 -2.95
C VAL A 200 2.52 16.58 -3.35
N VAL A 201 2.49 15.63 -2.40
CA VAL A 201 2.01 14.26 -2.69
C VAL A 201 0.56 14.27 -3.15
N ARG A 202 -0.32 15.02 -2.48
CA ARG A 202 -1.72 15.14 -2.89
C ARG A 202 -1.87 15.77 -4.28
N ALA A 203 -1.13 16.84 -4.56
CA ALA A 203 -1.15 17.49 -5.86
C ALA A 203 -0.68 16.55 -6.98
N TYR A 204 0.34 15.74 -6.71
CA TYR A 204 0.80 14.70 -7.64
C TYR A 204 -0.29 13.66 -7.90
N ILE A 205 -0.91 13.13 -6.84
CA ILE A 205 -2.01 12.16 -6.96
C ILE A 205 -3.16 12.74 -7.78
N GLU A 206 -3.59 13.98 -7.51
CA GLU A 206 -4.65 14.65 -8.27
C GLU A 206 -4.29 14.87 -9.74
N GLY A 207 -3.05 15.22 -10.03
CA GLY A 207 -2.55 15.33 -11.40
C GLY A 207 -2.62 13.98 -12.15
N MET A 208 -2.17 12.91 -11.49
CA MET A 208 -2.19 11.56 -12.06
C MET A 208 -3.61 10.99 -12.17
N LYS A 209 -4.50 11.30 -11.22
CA LYS A 209 -5.91 10.91 -11.24
C LYS A 209 -6.61 11.39 -12.51
N LYS A 210 -6.32 12.61 -12.94
CA LYS A 210 -6.83 13.18 -14.21
C LYS A 210 -6.26 12.46 -15.44
N LYS A 211 -4.97 12.10 -15.42
CA LYS A 211 -4.29 11.40 -16.53
C LYS A 211 -4.78 9.95 -16.70
N LEU A 212 -4.98 9.24 -15.59
CA LEU A 212 -5.27 7.80 -15.56
C LEU A 212 -6.76 7.44 -15.72
N LYS A 213 -7.65 8.44 -15.85
CA LYS A 213 -9.10 8.28 -16.06
C LYS A 213 -9.75 7.34 -15.03
N VAL A 214 -9.84 7.80 -13.78
CA VAL A 214 -10.45 7.04 -12.69
C VAL A 214 -11.96 6.89 -12.88
N LYS A 215 -12.47 5.66 -12.73
CA LYS A 215 -13.89 5.32 -12.74
C LYS A 215 -14.29 4.76 -11.39
N ILE A 216 -15.36 5.27 -10.79
CA ILE A 216 -15.86 4.79 -9.49
C ILE A 216 -17.27 4.24 -9.70
N ASN A 217 -17.52 3.04 -9.18
CA ASN A 217 -18.83 2.44 -9.13
C ASN A 217 -19.48 2.76 -7.77
N THR A 218 -20.20 3.88 -7.72
CA THR A 218 -20.84 4.38 -6.50
C THR A 218 -21.93 3.48 -5.95
N GLN A 219 -22.46 2.53 -6.74
CA GLN A 219 -23.48 1.57 -6.29
C GLN A 219 -22.92 0.49 -5.36
N LEU A 220 -21.60 0.36 -5.31
CA LEU A 220 -20.89 -0.65 -4.51
C LEU A 220 -20.17 -0.04 -3.29
N LEU A 221 -20.45 1.24 -2.96
CA LEU A 221 -19.85 2.00 -1.85
C LEU A 221 -20.70 2.08 -0.57
#